data_AF-L0JL80-F1
#
_entry.id   AF-L0JL80-F1
#
_cell.length_a   1.000
_cell.length_b   1.000
_cell.length_c   1.000
_cell.angle_alpha   90.00
_cell.angle_beta   90.00
_cell.angle_gamma   90.00
#
_symmetry.space_group_name_H-M   'P 1'
#
loop_
_entity.id
_entity.type
_entity.pdbx_description
1 polymer ?
#
loop_
_entity_poly.entity_id
_entity_poly.type
_entity_poly.pdbx_seq_one_letter_code
_entity_poly.pdbx_strand_id
1 'polypeptide(L)'
;MTQNPFTAVFDAQRTALEQSQSFAHEALEAQQTSISAIADVVETSGSLAESNAELTKGAIHAYFDALEASMPEEAAEFDDLRELVDEGFDSATEAQSQSLEAVLEALEESELAYEEFAANYSEVVDSSFDAALEAHKQVEENVEAVAEDVETAADEFDASA
;
A
#
# COMPACT_ATOMS: atom_id res chain seq x y z
N MET A 1 28.99 39.81 4.10
CA MET A 1 28.20 38.63 3.67
C MET A 1 26.78 38.78 4.21
N THR A 2 26.08 39.80 3.73
CA THR A 2 24.63 39.88 3.88
C THR A 2 24.05 38.74 3.05
N GLN A 3 23.51 37.72 3.72
CA GLN A 3 22.70 36.70 3.07
C GLN A 3 21.64 37.43 2.26
N ASN A 4 21.69 37.27 0.94
CA ASN A 4 20.71 37.87 0.06
C ASN A 4 19.33 37.32 0.48
N PRO A 5 18.34 38.16 0.84
CA PRO A 5 17.02 37.69 1.26
C PRO A 5 16.33 36.83 0.19
N PHE A 6 16.76 36.91 -1.07
CA PHE A 6 16.30 36.05 -2.15
C PHE A 6 16.82 34.61 -2.04
N THR A 7 18.07 34.40 -1.60
CA THR A 7 18.64 33.04 -1.43
C THR A 7 17.84 32.21 -0.42
N ALA A 8 17.43 32.81 0.70
CA ALA A 8 16.62 32.12 1.71
C ALA A 8 15.24 31.69 1.17
N VAL A 9 14.66 32.48 0.26
CA VAL A 9 13.39 32.13 -0.41
C VAL A 9 13.60 31.01 -1.42
N PHE A 10 14.69 31.06 -2.20
CA PHE A 10 15.05 30.00 -3.14
C PHE A 10 15.33 28.67 -2.44
N ASP A 11 16.06 28.68 -1.31
CA ASP A 11 16.30 27.49 -0.48
C ASP A 11 14.99 26.88 0.05
N ALA A 12 14.06 27.73 0.52
CA ALA A 12 12.74 27.28 0.98
C ALA A 12 11.92 26.65 -0.17
N GLN A 13 11.98 27.23 -1.37
CA GLN A 13 11.31 26.69 -2.56
C GLN A 13 11.91 25.36 -3.00
N ARG A 14 13.24 25.22 -3.00
CA ARG A 14 13.95 23.97 -3.29
C ARG A 14 13.54 22.86 -2.32
N THR A 15 13.57 23.18 -1.01
CA THR A 15 13.14 22.27 0.05
C THR A 15 11.68 21.82 -0.13
N ALA A 16 10.80 22.73 -0.51
CA ALA A 16 9.38 22.41 -0.74
C ALA A 16 9.17 21.50 -1.96
N LEU A 17 9.96 21.67 -3.03
CA LEU A 17 9.94 20.80 -4.20
C LEU A 17 10.43 19.39 -3.84
N GLU A 18 11.57 19.27 -3.16
CA GLU A 18 12.11 17.98 -2.70
C GLU A 18 11.13 17.26 -1.76
N GLN A 19 10.49 17.98 -0.83
CA GLN A 19 9.44 17.39 0.02
C GLN A 19 8.22 16.92 -0.77
N SER A 20 7.83 17.66 -1.82
CA SER A 20 6.70 17.27 -2.65
C SER A 20 7.01 16.00 -3.46
N GLN A 21 8.25 15.86 -3.93
CA GLN A 21 8.74 14.63 -4.56
C GLN A 21 8.70 13.47 -3.56
N SER A 22 9.27 13.63 -2.37
CA SER A 22 9.24 12.58 -1.32
C SER A 22 7.81 12.16 -1.00
N PHE A 23 6.90 13.12 -0.83
CA PHE A 23 5.50 12.84 -0.56
C PHE A 23 4.82 12.05 -1.70
N ALA A 24 5.17 12.33 -2.96
CA ALA A 24 4.65 11.58 -4.09
C ALA A 24 5.11 10.12 -4.06
N HIS A 25 6.37 9.86 -3.72
CA HIS A 25 6.90 8.49 -3.55
C HIS A 25 6.24 7.77 -2.37
N GLU A 26 6.16 8.44 -1.22
CA GLU A 26 5.52 7.90 -0.01
C GLU A 26 4.05 7.54 -0.26
N ALA A 27 3.33 8.35 -1.05
CA ALA A 27 1.95 8.06 -1.42
C ALA A 27 1.82 6.78 -2.26
N LEU A 28 2.76 6.55 -3.18
CA LEU A 28 2.78 5.34 -4.01
C LEU A 28 3.06 4.09 -3.17
N GLU A 29 4.08 4.16 -2.30
CA GLU A 29 4.45 3.08 -1.37
C GLU A 29 3.32 2.76 -0.38
N ALA A 30 2.64 3.79 0.14
CA ALA A 30 1.51 3.61 1.04
C ALA A 30 0.36 2.85 0.37
N GLN A 31 0.09 3.13 -0.90
CA GLN A 31 -0.95 2.45 -1.66
C GLN A 31 -0.53 1.01 -2.03
N GLN A 32 0.73 0.76 -2.40
CA GLN A 32 1.25 -0.60 -2.59
C GLN A 32 1.11 -1.44 -1.32
N THR A 33 1.55 -0.89 -0.18
CA THR A 33 1.44 -1.54 1.13
C THR A 33 -0.01 -1.85 1.48
N SER A 34 -0.95 -0.97 1.11
CA SER A 34 -2.38 -1.19 1.36
C SER A 34 -2.94 -2.35 0.54
N ILE A 35 -2.49 -2.54 -0.70
CA ILE A 35 -2.91 -3.66 -1.56
C ILE A 35 -2.41 -4.97 -0.97
N SER A 36 -1.10 -5.05 -0.64
CA SER A 36 -0.49 -6.21 0.01
C SER A 36 -1.18 -6.57 1.33
N ALA A 37 -1.47 -5.57 2.18
CA ALA A 37 -2.17 -5.79 3.43
C ALA A 37 -3.59 -6.33 3.26
N ILE A 38 -4.28 -5.98 2.17
CA ILE A 38 -5.60 -6.56 1.86
C ILE A 38 -5.45 -8.03 1.48
N ALA A 39 -4.46 -8.39 0.67
CA ALA A 39 -4.19 -9.78 0.31
C ALA A 39 -3.93 -10.64 1.56
N ASP A 40 -3.07 -10.18 2.47
CA ASP A 40 -2.78 -10.85 3.75
C ASP A 40 -4.06 -11.06 4.59
N VAL A 41 -4.95 -10.06 4.63
CA VAL A 41 -6.23 -10.15 5.35
C VAL A 41 -7.16 -11.16 4.72
N VAL A 42 -7.22 -11.25 3.39
CA VAL A 42 -8.05 -12.25 2.69
C VAL A 42 -7.53 -13.66 2.99
N GLU A 43 -6.21 -13.88 2.89
CA GLU A 43 -5.57 -15.16 3.20
C GLU A 43 -5.84 -15.57 4.66
N THR A 44 -5.62 -14.65 5.60
CA THR A 44 -5.86 -14.88 7.03
C THR A 44 -7.34 -15.20 7.30
N SER A 45 -8.26 -14.50 6.62
CA SER A 45 -9.70 -14.75 6.78
C SER A 45 -10.11 -16.12 6.26
N GLY A 46 -9.48 -16.61 5.18
CA GLY A 46 -9.70 -17.95 4.64
C GLY A 46 -9.30 -19.05 5.63
N SER A 47 -8.08 -18.98 6.15
CA SER A 47 -7.58 -19.97 7.12
C SER A 47 -8.42 -20.02 8.41
N LEU A 48 -8.93 -18.86 8.88
CA LEU A 48 -9.84 -18.80 10.02
C LEU A 48 -11.21 -19.41 9.72
N ALA A 49 -11.74 -19.20 8.52
CA ALA A 49 -13.02 -19.78 8.11
C ALA A 49 -12.96 -21.31 8.05
N GLU A 50 -11.89 -21.87 7.47
CA GLU A 50 -11.62 -23.31 7.43
C GLU A 50 -11.51 -23.89 8.85
N SER A 51 -10.69 -23.27 9.70
CA SER A 51 -10.54 -23.68 11.11
C SER A 51 -11.86 -23.68 11.87
N ASN A 52 -12.73 -22.69 11.62
CA ASN A 52 -14.05 -22.59 12.26
C ASN A 52 -15.05 -23.62 11.73
N ALA A 53 -14.96 -23.97 10.44
CA ALA A 53 -15.76 -25.04 9.84
C ALA A 53 -15.41 -26.39 10.48
N GLU A 54 -14.12 -26.72 10.62
CA GLU A 54 -13.66 -27.93 11.30
C GLU A 54 -14.10 -27.99 12.77
N LEU A 55 -14.01 -26.86 13.49
CA LEU A 55 -14.47 -26.76 14.87
C LEU A 55 -15.97 -27.04 15.00
N THR A 56 -16.77 -26.48 14.09
CA THR A 56 -18.23 -26.66 14.09
C THR A 56 -18.61 -28.09 13.75
N LYS A 57 -17.97 -28.66 12.71
CA LYS A 57 -18.07 -30.08 12.32
C LYS A 57 -17.79 -30.99 13.51
N GLY A 58 -16.66 -30.78 14.20
CA GLY A 58 -16.29 -31.53 15.40
C GLY A 58 -17.27 -31.38 16.57
N ALA A 59 -17.85 -30.20 16.77
CA ALA A 59 -18.87 -29.97 17.80
C ALA A 59 -20.18 -30.72 17.51
N ILE A 60 -20.59 -30.80 16.24
CA ILE A 60 -21.76 -31.58 15.81
C ILE A 60 -21.51 -33.08 16.03
N HIS A 61 -20.32 -33.57 15.70
CA HIS A 61 -19.94 -34.96 15.97
C HIS A 61 -19.97 -35.29 17.46
N ALA A 62 -19.41 -34.44 18.31
CA ALA A 62 -19.48 -34.61 19.76
C ALA A 62 -20.91 -34.61 20.29
N TYR A 63 -21.82 -33.85 19.66
CA TYR A 63 -23.25 -33.89 20.00
C TYR A 63 -23.90 -35.23 19.62
N PHE A 64 -23.59 -35.77 18.44
CA PHE A 64 -24.06 -37.11 18.05
C PHE A 64 -23.50 -38.20 18.97
N ASP A 65 -22.22 -38.14 19.34
CA ASP A 65 -21.60 -39.10 20.26
C ASP A 65 -22.31 -39.10 21.63
N ALA A 66 -22.67 -37.92 22.14
CA ALA A 66 -23.38 -37.79 23.41
C ALA A 66 -24.81 -38.36 23.35
N LEU A 67 -25.49 -38.20 22.21
CA LEU A 67 -26.80 -38.80 21.98
C LEU A 67 -26.70 -40.33 21.90
N GLU A 68 -25.77 -40.85 21.11
CA GLU A 68 -25.52 -42.28 20.95
C GLU A 68 -25.20 -42.95 22.30
N ALA A 69 -24.36 -42.33 23.13
CA ALA A 69 -24.04 -42.82 24.47
C ALA A 69 -25.24 -42.82 25.45
N SER A 70 -26.30 -42.08 25.15
CA SER A 70 -27.52 -42.01 25.96
C SER A 70 -28.61 -43.00 25.54
N MET A 71 -28.43 -43.68 24.41
CA MET A 71 -29.37 -44.65 23.86
C MET A 71 -28.92 -46.09 24.17
N PRO A 72 -29.86 -47.07 24.25
CA PRO A 72 -29.50 -48.48 24.28
C PRO A 72 -28.65 -48.85 23.06
N GLU A 73 -27.65 -49.71 23.22
CA GLU A 73 -26.92 -50.30 22.08
C GLU A 73 -27.96 -50.83 21.07
N GLU A 74 -27.80 -50.48 19.78
CA GLU A 74 -28.68 -50.83 18.65
C GLU A 74 -29.94 -49.94 18.40
N ALA A 75 -30.20 -48.90 19.21
CA ALA A 75 -31.42 -48.10 19.05
C ALA A 75 -31.35 -46.98 17.98
N ALA A 76 -30.17 -46.45 17.66
CA ALA A 76 -29.95 -45.46 16.60
C ALA A 76 -28.47 -45.43 16.16
N GLU A 77 -28.22 -45.48 14.85
CA GLU A 77 -26.92 -45.23 14.23
C GLU A 77 -26.97 -43.84 13.58
N PHE A 78 -25.95 -43.00 13.86
CA PHE A 78 -25.87 -41.63 13.35
C PHE A 78 -24.89 -41.46 12.18
N ASP A 79 -24.34 -42.55 11.65
CA ASP A 79 -23.27 -42.49 10.65
C ASP A 79 -23.71 -41.78 9.35
N ASP A 80 -24.91 -42.06 8.83
CA ASP A 80 -25.45 -41.35 7.65
C ASP A 80 -25.58 -39.83 7.89
N LEU A 81 -25.88 -39.42 9.14
CA LEU A 81 -25.99 -38.01 9.51
C LEU A 81 -24.62 -37.35 9.70
N ARG A 82 -23.63 -38.10 10.21
CA ARG A 82 -22.22 -37.66 10.26
C ARG A 82 -21.68 -37.44 8.85
N GLU A 83 -21.89 -38.40 7.95
CA GLU A 83 -21.45 -38.31 6.56
C GLU A 83 -22.09 -37.11 5.83
N LEU A 84 -23.39 -36.86 6.05
CA LEU A 84 -24.06 -35.68 5.50
C LEU A 84 -23.50 -34.35 6.04
N VAL A 85 -23.17 -34.30 7.33
CA VAL A 85 -22.54 -33.12 7.94
C VAL A 85 -21.15 -32.91 7.34
N ASP A 86 -20.37 -33.98 7.21
CA ASP A 86 -19.04 -33.94 6.63
C ASP A 86 -19.06 -33.42 5.19
N GLU A 87 -19.88 -34.02 4.33
CA GLU A 87 -20.04 -33.60 2.93
C GLU A 87 -20.50 -32.14 2.82
N GLY A 88 -21.42 -31.72 3.69
CA GLY A 88 -21.96 -30.35 3.70
C GLY A 88 -20.91 -29.30 4.05
N PHE A 89 -20.11 -29.55 5.10
CA PHE A 89 -19.03 -28.65 5.49
C PHE A 89 -17.88 -28.68 4.50
N ASP A 90 -17.48 -29.87 4.02
CA ASP A 90 -16.37 -30.00 3.08
C ASP A 90 -16.70 -29.30 1.75
N SER A 91 -17.92 -29.49 1.22
CA SER A 91 -18.37 -28.79 0.00
C SER A 91 -18.44 -27.28 0.18
N ALA A 92 -18.92 -26.80 1.33
CA ALA A 92 -19.00 -25.36 1.60
C ALA A 92 -17.62 -24.72 1.74
N THR A 93 -16.71 -25.36 2.48
CA THR A 93 -15.33 -24.92 2.67
C THR A 93 -14.57 -24.93 1.35
N GLU A 94 -14.74 -25.97 0.53
CA GLU A 94 -14.10 -26.07 -0.78
C GLU A 94 -14.58 -24.95 -1.72
N ALA A 95 -15.89 -24.68 -1.77
CA ALA A 95 -16.43 -23.57 -2.57
C ALA A 95 -15.93 -22.20 -2.08
N GLN A 96 -15.84 -22.01 -0.76
CA GLN A 96 -15.29 -20.79 -0.17
C GLN A 96 -13.81 -20.63 -0.50
N SER A 97 -13.02 -21.70 -0.37
CA SER A 97 -11.58 -21.72 -0.68
C SER A 97 -11.32 -21.32 -2.12
N GLN A 98 -12.01 -21.96 -3.08
CA GLN A 98 -11.90 -21.61 -4.51
C GLN A 98 -12.26 -20.13 -4.77
N SER A 99 -13.28 -19.61 -4.10
CA SER A 99 -13.65 -18.19 -4.24
C SER A 99 -12.59 -17.25 -3.67
N LEU A 100 -11.95 -17.61 -2.56
CA LEU A 100 -10.90 -16.80 -1.94
C LEU A 100 -9.61 -16.85 -2.76
N GLU A 101 -9.25 -18.02 -3.26
CA GLU A 101 -8.08 -18.22 -4.12
C GLU A 101 -8.19 -17.39 -5.41
N ALA A 102 -9.36 -17.35 -6.04
CA ALA A 102 -9.61 -16.48 -7.18
C ALA A 102 -9.50 -14.97 -6.86
N VAL A 103 -9.86 -14.58 -5.63
CA VAL A 103 -9.69 -13.19 -5.17
C VAL A 103 -8.22 -12.88 -4.89
N LEU A 104 -7.48 -13.81 -4.29
CA LEU A 104 -6.05 -13.68 -4.05
C LEU A 104 -5.26 -13.55 -5.36
N GLU A 105 -5.52 -14.42 -6.34
CA GLU A 105 -4.90 -14.29 -7.68
C GLU A 105 -5.18 -12.93 -8.31
N ALA A 106 -6.43 -12.43 -8.21
CA ALA A 106 -6.78 -11.11 -8.74
C ALA A 106 -6.07 -9.96 -8.00
N LEU A 107 -5.85 -10.09 -6.70
CA LEU A 107 -5.10 -9.12 -5.89
C LEU A 107 -3.61 -9.15 -6.24
N GLU A 108 -3.01 -10.33 -6.39
CA GLU A 108 -1.61 -10.50 -6.81
C GLU A 108 -1.36 -9.93 -8.21
N GLU A 109 -2.26 -10.19 -9.16
CA GLU A 109 -2.19 -9.59 -10.50
C GLU A 109 -2.31 -8.05 -10.41
N SER A 110 -3.21 -7.56 -9.56
CA SER A 110 -3.37 -6.11 -9.33
C SER A 110 -2.15 -5.48 -8.66
N GLU A 111 -1.48 -6.19 -7.75
CA GLU A 111 -0.27 -5.74 -7.08
C GLU A 111 0.86 -5.58 -8.10
N LEU A 112 1.12 -6.61 -8.92
CA LEU A 112 2.13 -6.54 -9.98
C LEU A 112 1.85 -5.42 -10.99
N ALA A 113 0.59 -5.25 -11.39
CA ALA A 113 0.19 -4.16 -12.28
C ALA A 113 0.39 -2.79 -11.63
N TYR A 114 0.11 -2.67 -10.32
CA TYR A 114 0.32 -1.45 -9.57
C TYR A 114 1.81 -1.13 -9.37
N GLU A 115 2.65 -2.13 -9.11
CA GLU A 115 4.11 -1.99 -9.01
C GLU A 115 4.71 -1.42 -10.30
N GLU A 116 4.33 -1.99 -11.45
CA GLU A 116 4.76 -1.48 -12.74
C GLU A 116 4.28 -0.04 -12.98
N PHE A 117 3.02 0.25 -12.63
CA PHE A 117 2.49 1.61 -12.72
C PHE A 117 3.25 2.58 -11.80
N ALA A 118 3.47 2.22 -10.54
CA ALA A 118 4.13 3.05 -9.54
C ALA A 118 5.58 3.34 -9.93
N ALA A 119 6.31 2.34 -10.44
CA ALA A 119 7.67 2.53 -10.94
C ALA A 119 7.72 3.52 -12.11
N ASN A 120 6.85 3.36 -13.11
CA ASN A 120 6.77 4.27 -14.25
C ASN A 120 6.35 5.69 -13.83
N TYR A 121 5.38 5.80 -12.93
CA TYR A 121 4.90 7.09 -12.44
C TYR A 121 5.95 7.81 -11.58
N SER A 122 6.66 7.07 -10.73
CA SER A 122 7.78 7.56 -9.92
C SER A 122 8.89 8.14 -10.81
N GLU A 123 9.28 7.46 -11.89
CA GLU A 123 10.26 7.97 -12.85
C GLU A 123 9.82 9.28 -13.51
N VAL A 124 8.55 9.38 -13.90
CA VAL A 124 7.99 10.62 -14.48
C VAL A 124 7.97 11.75 -13.47
N VAL A 125 7.60 11.45 -12.22
CA VAL A 125 7.64 12.40 -11.10
C VAL A 125 9.06 12.92 -10.91
N ASP A 126 10.04 12.03 -10.78
CA ASP A 126 11.45 12.39 -10.59
C ASP A 126 11.97 13.27 -11.70
N SER A 127 11.77 12.86 -12.96
CA SER A 127 12.20 13.65 -14.11
C SER A 127 11.54 15.03 -14.15
N SER A 128 10.29 15.15 -13.71
CA SER A 128 9.57 16.43 -13.68
C SER A 128 10.08 17.34 -12.57
N PHE A 129 10.37 16.79 -11.38
CA PHE A 129 10.94 17.53 -10.27
C PHE A 129 12.38 17.97 -10.54
N ASP A 130 13.21 17.11 -11.14
CA ASP A 130 14.57 17.46 -11.57
C ASP A 130 14.55 18.61 -12.57
N ALA A 131 13.68 18.55 -13.58
CA ALA A 131 13.54 19.64 -14.55
C ALA A 131 13.08 20.95 -13.89
N ALA A 132 12.18 20.88 -12.91
CA ALA A 132 11.73 22.04 -12.15
C ALA A 132 12.86 22.63 -11.29
N LEU A 133 13.68 21.78 -10.66
CA LEU A 133 14.80 22.18 -9.81
C LEU A 133 15.94 22.80 -10.64
N GLU A 134 16.24 22.25 -11.81
CA GLU A 134 17.18 22.83 -12.78
C GLU A 134 16.71 24.21 -13.27
N ALA A 135 15.45 24.33 -13.65
CA ALA A 135 14.88 25.62 -14.06
C ALA A 135 14.91 26.65 -12.92
N HIS A 136 14.64 26.22 -11.70
CA HIS A 136 14.70 27.04 -10.49
C HIS A 136 16.12 27.55 -10.22
N LYS A 137 17.11 26.66 -10.28
CA LYS A 137 18.53 27.01 -10.15
C LYS A 137 18.98 28.01 -11.22
N GLN A 138 18.53 27.85 -12.46
CA GLN A 138 18.86 28.81 -13.52
C GLN A 138 18.25 30.20 -13.24
N VAL A 139 17.08 30.28 -12.61
CA VAL A 139 16.51 31.56 -12.18
C VAL A 139 17.32 32.16 -11.03
N GLU A 140 17.73 31.36 -10.05
CA GLU A 140 18.60 31.77 -8.94
C GLU A 140 19.91 32.39 -9.47
N GLU A 141 20.63 31.68 -10.35
CA GLU A 141 21.88 32.16 -10.96
C GLU A 141 21.69 33.48 -11.73
N ASN A 142 20.58 33.64 -12.47
CA ASN A 142 20.27 34.88 -13.18
C ASN A 142 19.99 36.05 -12.22
N VAL A 143 19.29 35.80 -11.11
CA VAL A 143 18.98 36.82 -10.11
C VAL A 143 20.25 37.23 -9.35
N GLU A 144 21.12 36.28 -9.02
CA GLU A 144 22.42 36.56 -8.41
C GLU A 144 23.29 37.43 -9.33
N ALA A 145 23.40 37.08 -10.62
CA ALA A 145 24.15 37.89 -11.59
C ALA A 145 23.63 39.33 -11.70
N VAL A 146 22.30 39.51 -11.76
CA VAL A 146 21.69 40.86 -11.80
C VAL A 146 21.94 41.62 -10.50
N ALA A 147 21.93 40.95 -9.36
CA ALA A 147 22.21 41.59 -8.07
C ALA A 147 23.67 42.07 -7.99
N GLU A 148 24.63 41.26 -8.44
CA GLU A 148 26.05 41.64 -8.52
C GLU A 148 26.29 42.81 -9.49
N ASP A 149 25.63 42.82 -10.65
CA ASP A 149 25.70 43.91 -11.62
C ASP A 149 25.18 45.23 -11.04
N VAL A 150 24.08 45.18 -10.26
CA VAL A 150 23.50 46.35 -9.60
C VAL A 150 24.40 46.86 -8.47
N GLU A 151 25.00 45.97 -7.67
CA GLU A 151 25.95 46.34 -6.62
C GLU A 151 27.19 47.03 -7.22
N THR A 152 27.75 46.44 -8.29
CA THR A 152 28.89 47.01 -9.01
C THR A 152 28.57 48.40 -9.58
N ALA A 153 27.40 48.58 -10.19
CA ALA A 153 26.99 49.87 -10.74
C ALA A 153 26.74 50.93 -9.65
N ALA A 154 26.25 50.51 -8.47
CA ALA A 154 26.07 51.40 -7.33
C ALA A 154 27.41 51.87 -6.75
N ASP A 155 28.38 50.95 -6.62
CA ASP A 155 29.73 51.25 -6.15
C ASP A 155 30.49 52.18 -7.11
N GLU A 156 30.35 51.98 -8.43
CA GLU A 156 30.91 52.90 -9.44
C GLU A 156 30.29 54.30 -9.37
N PHE A 157 28.97 54.39 -9.12
CA PHE A 157 28.29 55.66 -8.98
C PHE A 157 28.75 56.43 -7.74
N ASP A 158 28.86 55.77 -6.59
CA ASP A 158 29.33 56.36 -5.32
C ASP A 158 30.81 56.78 -5.39
N ALA A 159 31.68 56.01 -6.06
CA ALA A 159 33.08 56.38 -6.28
C ALA A 159 33.27 57.58 -7.24
N SER A 160 32.24 57.93 -8.02
CA SER A 160 32.26 59.04 -8.98
C SER A 160 31.64 60.35 -8.46
N ALA A 161 31.06 60.35 -7.26
CA ALA A 161 30.42 61.48 -6.58
C ALA A 161 31.36 62.18 -5.57
#